data_AF-A0A8J7JHG4-F1
#
_entry.id   AF-A0A8J7JHG4-F1
#
_cell.length_a   1.000
_cell.length_b   1.000
_cell.length_c   1.000
_cell.angle_alpha   90.00
_cell.angle_beta   90.00
_cell.angle_gamma   90.00
#
_symmetry.space_group_name_H-M   'P 1'
#
loop_
_entity.id
_entity.type
_entity.pdbx_description
1 polymer ?
#
loop_
_entity_poly.entity_id
_entity_poly.type
_entity_poly.pdbx_seq_one_letter_code
_entity_poly.pdbx_strand_id
1 'polypeptide(L)' 'MTETVCRCGKTHTGHICMLKSKGLTEEIAHITDHPTVACFTCGAEANAADNVCAPVPIEPEDGASSAS' A
#
# COMPACT_ATOMS: atom_id res chain seq x y z
N MET A 1 1.50 -2.37 22.54
CA MET A 1 0.68 -1.76 21.49
C MET A 1 0.24 -2.89 20.57
N THR A 2 -1.03 -3.23 20.65
CA THR A 2 -1.68 -4.43 20.14
C THR A 2 -2.16 -4.23 18.69
N GLU A 3 -1.73 -5.18 17.84
CA GLU A 3 -2.44 -5.79 16.70
C GLU A 3 -2.90 -4.93 15.51
N THR A 4 -2.30 -5.21 14.34
CA THR A 4 -2.80 -4.79 13.03
C THR A 4 -2.77 -6.03 12.15
N VAL A 5 -3.60 -7.00 12.55
CA VAL A 5 -3.58 -8.35 12.02
C VAL A 5 -4.21 -8.34 10.65
N CYS A 6 -3.52 -8.93 9.68
CA CYS A 6 -4.24 -9.44 8.55
C CYS A 6 -3.67 -10.74 7.98
N ARG A 7 -4.64 -11.62 7.71
CA ARG A 7 -4.74 -12.67 6.69
C ARG A 7 -6.24 -13.00 6.46
N CYS A 8 -7.16 -12.07 6.80
CA CYS A 8 -8.43 -12.47 7.40
C CYS A 8 -9.59 -11.44 7.39
N GLY A 9 -9.68 -10.51 6.44
CA GLY A 9 -10.91 -9.68 6.31
C GLY A 9 -10.88 -8.30 6.99
N LYS A 10 -9.70 -7.67 6.98
CA LYS A 10 -9.38 -6.24 7.26
C LYS A 10 -9.44 -5.82 8.74
N THR A 11 -8.38 -5.28 9.33
CA THR A 11 -8.07 -3.83 9.35
C THR A 11 -6.55 -3.66 9.41
N HIS A 12 -5.95 -3.00 8.42
CA HIS A 12 -4.48 -2.86 8.31
C HIS A 12 -4.01 -1.55 8.89
N THR A 13 -3.82 -1.50 10.20
CA THR A 13 -3.16 -0.37 10.89
C THR A 13 -1.63 -0.43 10.74
N GLY A 14 -1.13 -0.78 9.55
CA GLY A 14 0.30 -0.97 9.28
C GLY A 14 0.71 -0.40 7.93
N HIS A 15 1.64 0.56 7.94
CA HIS A 15 2.16 1.13 6.70
C HIS A 15 2.89 0.06 5.87
N ILE A 16 2.87 0.19 4.54
CA ILE A 16 3.55 -0.74 3.62
C ILE A 16 5.02 -0.94 3.94
N CYS A 17 5.72 0.08 4.44
CA CYS A 17 7.11 -0.05 4.88
C CYS A 17 7.28 -1.11 5.98
N MET A 18 6.36 -1.15 6.96
CA MET A 18 6.38 -2.17 8.03
C MET A 18 6.01 -3.55 7.50
N LEU A 19 5.04 -3.63 6.58
CA LEU A 19 4.65 -4.90 5.96
C LEU A 19 5.81 -5.50 5.15
N LYS A 20 6.58 -4.66 4.43
CA LYS A 20 7.78 -5.09 3.71
C LYS A 20 8.84 -5.63 4.67
N SER A 21 9.09 -4.95 5.79
CA SER A 21 10.04 -5.44 6.82
C SER A 21 9.61 -6.76 7.47
N LYS A 22 8.31 -7.06 7.50
CA LYS A 22 7.77 -8.32 8.01
C LYS A 22 7.69 -9.43 6.95
N GLY A 23 8.00 -9.13 5.69
CA GLY A 23 7.88 -10.08 4.58
C GLY A 23 6.42 -10.44 4.22
N LEU A 24 5.45 -9.58 4.56
CA LEU A 24 4.02 -9.80 4.29
C LEU A 24 3.66 -9.34 2.86
N THR A 25 4.28 -9.97 1.86
CA THR A 25 4.12 -9.59 0.44
C THR A 25 2.72 -9.82 -0.11
N GLU A 26 2.04 -10.90 0.33
CA GLU A 26 0.64 -11.18 -0.01
C GLU A 26 -0.27 -10.03 0.42
N GLU A 27 0.01 -9.45 1.60
CA GLU A 27 -0.76 -8.35 2.13
C GLU A 27 -0.58 -7.08 1.31
N ILE A 28 0.69 -6.77 1.03
CA ILE A 28 1.05 -5.62 0.21
C ILE A 28 0.33 -5.73 -1.14
N ALA A 29 0.39 -6.88 -1.79
CA ALA A 29 -0.29 -7.08 -3.08
C ALA A 29 -1.79 -6.74 -3.01
N HIS A 30 -2.50 -7.09 -1.93
CA HIS A 30 -3.92 -6.75 -1.78
C HIS A 30 -4.18 -5.25 -1.59
N ILE A 31 -3.34 -4.56 -0.82
CA ILE A 31 -3.50 -3.12 -0.54
C ILE A 31 -2.80 -2.23 -1.56
N THR A 32 -2.07 -2.80 -2.53
CA THR A 32 -1.46 -2.11 -3.68
C THR A 32 -2.03 -2.56 -5.01
N ASP A 33 -3.13 -3.33 -5.00
CA ASP A 33 -3.79 -3.84 -6.20
C ASP A 33 -4.28 -2.69 -7.09
N HIS A 34 -4.88 -1.66 -6.50
CA HIS A 34 -5.40 -0.47 -7.17
C HIS A 34 -4.94 0.79 -6.42
N PRO A 35 -3.66 1.18 -6.57
CA PRO A 35 -3.11 2.25 -5.77
C PRO A 35 -3.71 3.60 -6.22
N THR A 36 -4.22 4.36 -5.26
CA THR A 36 -4.77 5.71 -5.48
C THR A 36 -3.98 6.78 -4.74
N VAL A 37 -3.06 6.34 -3.88
CA VAL A 37 -2.13 7.20 -3.15
C VAL A 37 -0.74 6.59 -3.15
N ALA A 38 0.28 7.43 -3.03
CA ALA A 38 1.65 7.04 -2.77
C ALA A 38 2.16 7.63 -1.45
N CYS A 39 3.20 7.04 -0.88
CA CYS A 39 3.90 7.58 0.27
C CYS A 39 5.01 8.51 -0.20
N PHE A 40 4.94 9.80 0.12
CA PHE A 40 6.02 10.73 -0.21
C PHE A 40 7.35 10.38 0.47
N THR A 41 7.30 9.71 1.63
CA THR A 41 8.50 9.39 2.43
C THR A 41 9.22 8.12 1.97
N CYS A 42 8.47 7.05 1.69
CA CYS A 42 9.07 5.74 1.35
C CYS A 42 8.81 5.30 -0.10
N GLY A 43 8.04 6.07 -0.87
CA GLY A 43 7.69 5.75 -2.26
C GLY A 43 6.74 4.57 -2.42
N ALA A 44 6.15 4.05 -1.33
CA ALA A 44 5.21 2.93 -1.43
C ALA A 44 3.82 3.41 -1.87
N GLU A 45 3.23 2.73 -2.84
CA GLU A 45 1.90 3.00 -3.37
C GLU A 45 0.86 2.16 -2.65
N ALA A 46 -0.34 2.70 -2.42
CA ALA A 46 -1.42 2.00 -1.75
C ALA A 46 -2.80 2.44 -2.24
N ASN A 47 -3.77 1.56 -2.07
CA ASN A 47 -5.17 1.81 -2.40
C ASN A 47 -5.84 2.81 -1.44
N ALA A 48 -5.22 3.08 -0.28
CA ALA A 48 -5.76 3.97 0.72
C ALA A 48 -4.65 4.67 1.52
N ALA A 49 -4.93 5.90 1.93
CA ALA A 49 -4.02 6.75 2.70
C ALA A 49 -3.59 6.16 4.05
N ASP A 50 -4.43 5.31 4.65
CA ASP A 50 -4.17 4.65 5.93
C ASP A 50 -3.01 3.65 5.88
N ASN A 51 -2.67 3.17 4.67
CA ASN A 51 -1.64 2.17 4.44
C ASN A 51 -0.24 2.78 4.22
N VAL A 52 -0.09 4.10 4.32
CA VAL A 52 1.16 4.82 4.03
C VAL A 52 1.43 5.94 5.04
N CYS A 53 2.70 6.24 5.30
CA CYS A 53 3.09 7.23 6.30
C CYS A 53 2.70 8.67 5.92
N ALA A 54 2.86 9.01 4.64
CA ALA A 54 2.68 10.35 4.10
C ALA A 54 1.90 10.25 2.78
N PRO A 55 0.58 10.04 2.85
CA PRO A 55 -0.24 9.83 1.66
C PRO A 55 -0.27 11.07 0.77
N VAL A 56 0.10 10.87 -0.49
CA VAL A 56 -0.09 11.82 -1.57
C VAL A 56 -0.99 11.18 -2.64
N PRO A 57 -1.97 11.89 -3.19
CA PRO A 57 -2.80 11.35 -4.25
C PRO A 57 -1.96 11.08 -5.49
N ILE A 58 -2.17 9.92 -6.11
CA ILE A 58 -1.62 9.60 -7.43
C ILE A 58 -2.79 9.31 -8.35
N GLU A 59 -2.67 9.73 -9.61
CA GLU A 59 -3.66 9.35 -10.61
C GLU A 59 -3.54 7.85 -10.84
N PRO A 60 -4.65 7.08 -10.75
CA PRO A 60 -4.60 5.66 -11.08
C PRO A 60 -4.28 5.56 -12.57
N GLU A 61 -3.04 5.19 -12.88
CA GLU A 61 -2.61 4.91 -14.25
C GLU A 61 -3.31 3.64 -14.72
N ASP A 62 -4.52 3.78 -15.27
CA ASP A 62 -5.17 2.75 -16.08
C ASP A 62 -4.30 2.52 -17.32
N GLY A 63 -3.34 1.62 -17.19
CA GLY A 63 -2.51 1.18 -18.31
C GLY A 63 -1.04 1.56 -18.18
N ALA A 64 -0.23 0.55 -17.88
CA ALA A 64 0.99 0.33 -18.64
C ALA A 64 0.64 0.36 -20.14
N SER A 65 0.74 1.54 -20.74
CA SER A 65 0.77 1.73 -22.19
C SER A 65 1.66 2.91 -22.51
N SER A 66 2.95 2.63 -22.40
CA SER A 66 4.04 3.22 -23.18
C SER A 66 5.19 2.22 -23.01
N ALA A 67 5.42 1.21 -23.86
CA ALA A 67 5.45 1.23 -25.31
C ALA A 67 6.14 2.49 -25.83
N SER A 68 7.47 2.48 -25.81
CA SER A 68 8.35 3.13 -26.80
C SER A 68 9.71 2.46 -26.76
#